data_AF-A0A2V5YRZ4-F1
#
_entry.id   AF-A0A2V5YRZ4-F1
#
_cell.length_a   1.000
_cell.length_b   1.000
_cell.length_c   1.000
_cell.angle_alpha   90.00
_cell.angle_beta   90.00
_cell.angle_gamma   90.00
#
_symmetry.space_group_name_H-M   'P 1'
#
loop_
_entity.id
_entity.type
_entity.pdbx_description
1 polymer ?
#
loop_
_entity_poly.entity_id
_entity_poly.type
_entity_poly.pdbx_seq_one_letter_code
_entity_poly.pdbx_strand_id
1 'polypeptide(L)'
;MRRRPRVSARLQSIIDPTLEKPLLHLHAAINVDSFWNAVQDVMEAALPTRFIGLTLQHSPIFPRIAKSTEKLSGSFFPIAPIEKYFKAHPHRNVVFIGDFYSDKSHFRRSSFYRDCMMPINGRCAIGLFFWDFRRLLAAIIVVRSVQQGELSRCEMRLVRHLHFQFQTALGRLRLLERERAERVAFEQFMRRVPLPTALLRWNLRLVYRNQAAAEFCAGWHRGFSGLRFIKLKAPLPPEILDRCRVLKNRWKQLTSFGLAPANFRDETVRHPTRRDLRATISLKQISSAAVARPHFLIEFESLHGSPATRYQTSGASLSHLVRLTSREQNLARLVCDGRSNQEIADESGLSLETVKKHLHSIFSKLEVPSRGRLMALMR
;
A
#
# COMPACT_ATOMS: atom_id res chain seq x y z
N MET A 1 46.34 8.95 55.90
CA MET A 1 45.45 8.21 54.96
C MET A 1 44.60 9.19 54.15
N ARG A 2 45.00 9.52 52.92
CA ARG A 2 44.27 10.43 52.03
C ARG A 2 43.17 9.66 51.28
N ARG A 3 41.91 10.09 51.43
CA ARG A 3 40.74 9.57 50.70
C ARG A 3 40.90 9.83 49.20
N ARG A 4 40.87 8.77 48.39
CA ARG A 4 40.72 8.86 46.92
C ARG A 4 39.25 9.23 46.60
N PRO A 5 38.99 10.14 45.64
CA PRO A 5 37.63 10.41 45.20
C PRO A 5 37.14 9.26 44.32
N ARG A 6 35.93 8.78 44.60
CA ARG A 6 35.15 7.89 43.74
C ARG A 6 34.88 8.62 42.42
N VAL A 7 35.57 8.20 41.37
CA VAL A 7 35.22 8.55 39.99
C VAL A 7 33.90 7.83 39.69
N SER A 8 32.78 8.56 39.74
CA SER A 8 31.51 8.03 39.24
C SER A 8 31.65 7.90 37.72
N ALA A 9 31.71 6.67 37.22
CA ALA A 9 31.56 6.37 35.81
C ALA A 9 30.17 6.85 35.37
N ARG A 10 30.09 8.05 34.80
CA ARG A 10 28.92 8.47 34.03
C ARG A 10 28.81 7.48 32.87
N LEU A 11 27.78 6.64 32.91
CA LEU A 11 27.27 5.95 31.74
C LEU A 11 26.98 7.02 30.68
N GLN A 12 27.94 7.24 29.78
CA GLN A 12 27.72 8.05 28.59
C GLN A 12 26.69 7.30 27.75
N SER A 13 25.45 7.77 27.79
CA SER A 13 24.41 7.41 26.82
C SER A 13 25.03 7.43 25.43
N ILE A 14 24.95 6.30 24.72
CA ILE A 14 25.43 6.13 23.34
C ILE A 14 24.69 7.05 22.37
N ILE A 15 23.56 7.63 22.79
CA ILE A 15 22.74 8.53 22.00
C ILE A 15 22.97 9.95 22.53
N ASP A 16 23.60 10.77 21.69
CA ASP A 16 23.68 12.21 21.87
C ASP A 16 22.24 12.76 22.07
N PRO A 17 21.96 13.56 23.12
CA PRO A 17 20.62 14.09 23.35
C PRO A 17 20.07 14.88 22.16
N THR A 18 20.92 15.41 21.29
CA THR A 18 20.51 16.08 20.04
C THR A 18 19.86 15.12 19.03
N LEU A 19 20.16 13.82 19.09
CA LEU A 19 19.65 12.79 18.18
C LEU A 19 18.35 12.12 18.63
N GLU A 20 17.95 12.30 19.90
CA GLU A 20 16.79 11.60 20.45
C GLU A 20 15.50 11.94 19.67
N LYS A 21 15.21 13.23 19.50
CA LYS A 21 14.00 13.69 18.79
C LYS A 21 14.01 13.30 17.29
N PRO A 22 15.11 13.51 16.52
CA PRO A 22 15.20 13.01 15.15
C PRO A 22 15.01 11.49 15.02
N LEU A 23 15.60 10.69 15.92
CA LEU A 23 15.46 9.24 15.89
C LEU A 23 14.02 8.79 16.20
N LEU A 24 13.32 9.48 17.11
CA LEU A 24 11.89 9.24 17.34
C LEU A 24 11.06 9.57 16.10
N HIS A 25 11.35 10.67 15.40
CA HIS A 25 10.67 11.02 14.16
C HIS A 25 10.91 9.95 13.07
N LEU A 26 12.14 9.45 12.95
CA LEU A 26 12.50 8.36 12.04
C LEU A 26 11.69 7.10 12.32
N HIS A 27 11.53 6.74 13.59
CA HIS A 27 10.76 5.56 13.98
C HIS A 27 9.24 5.77 13.97
N ALA A 28 8.77 7.02 13.93
CA ALA A 28 7.37 7.34 13.72
C ALA A 28 6.97 7.39 12.23
N ALA A 29 7.93 7.46 11.31
CA ALA A 29 7.64 7.52 9.87
C ALA A 29 6.90 6.27 9.37
N ILE A 30 5.81 6.49 8.63
CA ILE A 30 4.90 5.45 8.09
C ILE A 30 4.73 5.50 6.57
N ASN A 31 5.32 6.49 5.90
CA ASN A 31 5.30 6.65 4.45
C ASN A 31 6.65 7.21 3.96
N VAL A 32 6.87 7.18 2.64
CA VAL A 32 8.14 7.62 2.03
C VAL A 32 8.46 9.09 2.30
N ASP A 33 7.45 9.96 2.35
CA ASP A 33 7.65 11.40 2.58
C ASP A 33 8.11 11.69 4.01
N SER A 34 7.41 11.16 5.01
CA SER A 34 7.81 11.24 6.42
C SER A 34 9.18 10.62 6.68
N PHE A 35 9.48 9.47 6.04
CA PHE A 35 10.78 8.83 6.17
C PHE A 35 11.90 9.69 5.60
N TRP A 36 11.69 10.30 4.43
CA TRP A 36 12.67 11.22 3.84
C TRP A 36 12.94 12.45 4.71
N ASN A 37 11.91 13.05 5.30
CA ASN A 37 12.08 14.19 6.21
C ASN A 37 12.87 13.76 7.45
N ALA A 38 12.53 12.62 8.06
CA ALA A 38 13.23 12.15 9.23
C ALA A 38 14.69 11.74 8.95
N VAL A 39 15.00 11.21 7.76
CA VAL A 39 16.39 10.96 7.34
C VAL A 39 17.19 12.26 7.30
N GLN A 40 16.61 13.35 6.77
CA GLN A 40 17.26 14.66 6.78
C GLN A 40 17.51 15.14 8.21
N ASP A 41 16.48 15.15 9.05
CA ASP A 41 16.59 15.58 10.46
C ASP A 41 17.69 14.83 11.23
N VAL A 42 17.74 13.50 11.07
CA VAL A 42 18.74 12.66 11.74
C VAL A 42 20.15 12.96 11.23
N MET A 43 20.30 13.12 9.91
CA MET A 43 21.61 13.35 9.30
C MET A 43 22.15 14.75 9.63
N GLU A 44 21.30 15.77 9.61
CA GLU A 44 21.65 17.15 9.97
C GLU A 44 22.03 17.28 11.44
N ALA A 45 21.34 16.55 12.34
CA ALA A 45 21.68 16.52 13.76
C ALA A 45 22.97 15.72 14.04
N ALA A 46 23.24 14.67 13.24
CA ALA A 46 24.35 13.75 13.50
C ALA A 46 25.70 14.22 12.95
N LEU A 47 25.72 14.88 11.80
CA LEU A 47 26.95 15.39 11.20
C LEU A 47 26.69 16.61 10.31
N PRO A 48 27.70 17.49 10.16
CA PRO A 48 27.67 18.50 9.11
C PRO A 48 27.56 17.82 7.74
N THR A 49 26.44 18.02 7.05
CA THR A 49 26.22 17.51 5.70
C THR A 49 26.00 18.67 4.73
N ARG A 50 26.33 18.48 3.46
CA ARG A 50 26.10 19.45 2.39
C ARG A 50 24.93 19.03 1.50
N PHE A 51 24.79 17.73 1.28
CA PHE A 51 23.72 17.16 0.46
C PHE A 51 23.36 15.77 0.99
N ILE A 52 22.08 15.46 0.95
CA ILE A 52 21.56 14.13 1.24
C ILE A 52 20.71 13.70 0.04
N GLY A 53 20.88 12.46 -0.38
CA GLY A 53 20.07 11.82 -1.40
C GLY A 53 19.51 10.49 -0.87
N LEU A 54 18.24 10.23 -1.11
CA LEU A 54 17.59 8.95 -0.82
C LEU A 54 17.12 8.32 -2.13
N THR A 55 17.46 7.06 -2.30
CA THR A 55 17.02 6.23 -3.43
C THR A 55 16.29 5.01 -2.91
N LEU A 56 15.17 4.64 -3.53
CA LEU A 56 14.34 3.50 -3.13
C LEU A 56 13.92 2.65 -4.34
N GLN A 57 13.53 1.41 -4.05
CA GLN A 57 12.95 0.45 -5.00
C GLN A 57 13.86 0.16 -6.20
N HIS A 58 15.11 -0.23 -5.94
CA HIS A 58 16.03 -0.49 -7.03
C HIS A 58 15.60 -1.74 -7.85
N SER A 59 15.73 -1.63 -9.17
CA SER A 59 15.60 -2.74 -10.11
C SER A 59 16.86 -2.84 -10.96
N PRO A 60 17.60 -3.96 -10.89
CA PRO A 60 18.39 -4.36 -9.72
C PRO A 60 19.22 -3.23 -9.06
N ILE A 61 19.54 -2.13 -9.78
CA ILE A 61 20.34 -0.99 -9.27
C ILE A 61 19.71 0.37 -9.62
N PHE A 62 18.77 0.47 -10.57
CA PHE A 62 18.12 1.74 -10.90
C PHE A 62 17.02 2.09 -9.88
N PRO A 63 17.11 3.25 -9.20
CA PRO A 63 16.08 3.64 -8.26
C PRO A 63 14.81 4.11 -8.98
N ARG A 64 13.65 3.69 -8.50
CA ARG A 64 12.35 4.21 -8.99
C ARG A 64 11.93 5.49 -8.30
N ILE A 65 12.42 5.70 -7.07
CA ILE A 65 12.19 6.90 -6.30
C ILE A 65 13.55 7.48 -5.95
N ALA A 66 13.75 8.75 -6.29
CA ALA A 66 14.93 9.52 -5.93
C ALA A 66 14.48 10.84 -5.28
N LYS A 67 14.95 11.09 -4.07
CA LYS A 67 14.75 12.35 -3.36
C LYS A 67 16.10 12.92 -2.95
N SER A 68 16.20 14.23 -2.91
CA SER A 68 17.44 14.90 -2.54
C SER A 68 17.15 16.27 -1.93
N THR A 69 18.09 16.76 -1.11
CA THR A 69 18.02 18.10 -0.51
C THR A 69 18.17 19.20 -1.56
N GLU A 70 18.90 18.92 -2.64
CA GLU A 70 19.06 19.82 -3.78
C GLU A 70 18.79 19.10 -5.10
N LYS A 71 18.34 19.86 -6.11
CA LYS A 71 18.21 19.33 -7.47
C LYS A 71 19.58 19.34 -8.14
N LEU A 72 19.98 18.20 -8.69
CA LEU A 72 21.22 18.04 -9.44
C LEU A 72 20.91 17.82 -10.92
N SER A 73 21.84 18.25 -11.78
CA SER A 73 21.74 18.05 -13.23
C SER A 73 21.96 16.59 -13.64
N GLY A 74 22.82 15.87 -12.90
CA GLY A 74 23.10 14.45 -13.10
C GLY A 74 22.47 13.53 -12.04
N SER A 75 22.55 12.22 -12.29
CA SER A 75 22.18 11.21 -11.29
C SER A 75 23.20 11.21 -10.14
N PHE A 76 22.74 11.59 -8.95
CA PHE A 76 23.53 11.51 -7.72
C PHE A 76 23.79 10.08 -7.25
N PHE A 77 23.28 9.08 -7.98
CA PHE A 77 23.53 7.66 -7.74
C PHE A 77 24.42 7.12 -8.89
N PRO A 78 25.74 6.92 -8.67
CA PRO A 78 26.68 6.50 -9.71
C PRO A 78 26.58 4.99 -9.98
N ILE A 79 25.63 4.59 -10.83
CA ILE A 79 25.26 3.19 -11.07
C ILE A 79 26.45 2.31 -11.48
N ALA A 80 27.21 2.70 -12.51
CA ALA A 80 28.27 1.83 -13.05
C ALA A 80 29.43 1.58 -12.04
N PRO A 81 29.99 2.61 -11.36
CA PRO A 81 30.97 2.38 -10.29
C PRO A 81 30.43 1.53 -9.13
N ILE A 82 29.18 1.77 -8.72
CA ILE A 82 28.50 1.01 -7.66
C ILE A 82 28.34 -0.45 -8.04
N GLU A 83 27.88 -0.74 -9.26
CA GLU A 83 27.70 -2.09 -9.75
C GLU A 83 29.02 -2.87 -9.78
N LYS A 84 30.10 -2.25 -10.29
CA LYS A 84 31.43 -2.85 -10.32
C LYS A 84 31.93 -3.19 -8.92
N TYR A 85 31.76 -2.28 -7.96
CA TYR A 85 32.22 -2.48 -6.59
C TYR A 85 31.46 -3.60 -5.88
N PHE A 86 30.12 -3.62 -5.97
CA PHE A 86 29.31 -4.64 -5.29
C PHE A 86 29.38 -6.02 -5.92
N LYS A 87 29.79 -6.13 -7.20
CA LYS A 87 30.19 -7.43 -7.79
C LYS A 87 31.41 -8.03 -7.08
N ALA A 88 32.38 -7.20 -6.68
CA ALA A 88 33.58 -7.64 -5.96
C ALA A 88 33.39 -7.73 -4.44
N HIS A 89 32.52 -6.88 -3.87
CA HIS A 89 32.30 -6.76 -2.42
C HIS A 89 30.81 -6.85 -2.09
N PRO A 90 30.21 -8.04 -2.14
CA PRO A 90 28.79 -8.21 -1.89
C PRO A 90 28.42 -7.79 -0.45
N HIS A 91 27.24 -7.16 -0.30
CA HIS A 91 26.62 -6.81 1.00
C HIS A 91 27.40 -5.84 1.89
N ARG A 92 28.22 -4.95 1.33
CA ARG A 92 28.74 -3.81 2.11
C ARG A 92 27.63 -2.79 2.37
N ASN A 93 27.45 -2.41 3.64
CA ASN A 93 26.36 -1.57 4.11
C ASN A 93 26.72 -0.08 4.21
N VAL A 94 27.98 0.22 4.54
CA VAL A 94 28.50 1.58 4.61
C VAL A 94 29.77 1.60 3.78
N VAL A 95 29.77 2.40 2.73
CA VAL A 95 30.86 2.51 1.76
C VAL A 95 31.19 3.98 1.56
N PHE A 96 32.46 4.31 1.41
CA PHE A 96 32.92 5.66 1.13
C PHE A 96 33.20 5.84 -0.35
N ILE A 97 33.10 7.08 -0.82
CA ILE A 97 33.32 7.36 -2.25
C ILE A 97 34.69 6.90 -2.74
N GLY A 98 35.70 6.96 -1.87
CA GLY A 98 37.05 6.49 -2.16
C GLY A 98 37.15 4.98 -2.38
N ASP A 99 36.18 4.19 -1.91
CA ASP A 99 36.19 2.75 -2.11
C ASP A 99 35.76 2.35 -3.54
N PHE A 100 35.03 3.22 -4.25
CA PHE A 100 34.56 2.96 -5.61
C PHE A 100 35.58 3.29 -6.70
N TYR A 101 36.60 4.09 -6.38
CA TYR A 101 37.56 4.62 -7.35
C TYR A 101 38.98 4.27 -6.93
N SER A 102 39.79 3.81 -7.89
CA SER A 102 41.17 3.37 -7.62
C SER A 102 42.07 4.49 -7.09
N ASP A 103 41.84 5.73 -7.51
CA ASP A 103 42.58 6.90 -7.05
C ASP A 103 41.73 8.20 -7.10
N LYS A 104 42.28 9.28 -6.52
CA LYS A 104 41.62 10.61 -6.52
C LYS A 104 41.47 11.19 -7.92
N SER A 105 42.36 10.84 -8.86
CA SER A 105 42.37 11.34 -10.23
C SER A 105 41.20 10.78 -11.04
N HIS A 106 40.97 9.47 -10.96
CA HIS A 106 39.86 8.77 -11.59
C HIS A 106 38.52 9.22 -11.02
N PHE A 107 38.44 9.45 -9.70
CA PHE A 107 37.25 10.05 -9.10
C PHE A 107 36.93 11.42 -9.71
N ARG A 108 37.90 12.34 -9.79
CA ARG A 108 37.71 13.68 -10.36
C ARG A 108 37.34 13.69 -11.85
N ARG A 109 37.75 12.66 -12.59
CA ARG A 109 37.41 12.52 -14.03
C ARG A 109 36.03 11.89 -14.27
N SER A 110 35.40 11.31 -13.25
CA SER A 110 34.10 10.65 -13.38
C SER A 110 32.96 11.64 -13.68
N SER A 111 31.93 11.18 -14.41
CA SER A 111 30.69 11.95 -14.62
C SER A 111 29.99 12.27 -13.30
N PHE A 112 29.99 11.33 -12.36
CA PHE A 112 29.46 11.54 -11.01
C PHE A 112 30.11 12.73 -10.30
N TYR A 113 31.44 12.88 -10.39
CA TYR A 113 32.11 14.03 -9.78
C TYR A 113 31.72 15.34 -10.47
N ARG A 114 31.71 15.37 -11.80
CA ARG A 114 31.41 16.57 -12.59
C ARG A 114 29.96 17.03 -12.44
N ASP A 115 29.02 16.10 -12.48
CA ASP A 115 27.59 16.41 -12.58
C ASP A 115 26.89 16.47 -11.22
N CYS A 116 27.47 15.84 -10.19
CA CYS A 116 26.84 15.73 -8.86
C CYS A 116 27.69 16.28 -7.72
N MET A 117 29.02 16.06 -7.70
CA MET A 117 29.87 16.51 -6.59
C MET A 117 30.35 17.95 -6.75
N MET A 118 30.80 18.36 -7.94
CA MET A 118 31.27 19.72 -8.19
C MET A 118 30.20 20.80 -7.96
N PRO A 119 28.95 20.65 -8.45
CA PRO A 119 27.93 21.70 -8.31
C PRO A 119 27.61 22.06 -6.86
N ILE A 120 27.78 21.10 -5.95
CA ILE A 120 27.49 21.25 -4.51
C ILE A 120 28.76 21.48 -3.68
N ASN A 121 29.91 21.67 -4.32
CA ASN A 121 31.22 21.78 -3.66
C ASN A 121 31.54 20.57 -2.74
N GLY A 122 31.12 19.38 -3.17
CA GLY A 122 31.28 18.12 -2.46
C GLY A 122 32.68 17.53 -2.62
N ARG A 123 33.27 17.04 -1.52
CA ARG A 123 34.60 16.41 -1.50
C ARG A 123 34.56 14.94 -1.12
N CYS A 124 33.67 14.58 -0.20
CA CYS A 124 33.51 13.21 0.31
C CYS A 124 32.04 12.81 0.18
N ALA A 125 31.78 11.58 -0.26
CA ALA A 125 30.45 11.00 -0.21
C ALA A 125 30.47 9.70 0.60
N ILE A 126 29.41 9.49 1.37
CA ILE A 126 29.16 8.32 2.19
C ILE A 126 27.90 7.66 1.62
N GLY A 127 28.02 6.39 1.23
CA GLY A 127 26.89 5.58 0.80
C GLY A 127 26.46 4.62 1.90
N LEU A 128 25.23 4.79 2.38
CA LEU A 128 24.53 3.87 3.25
C LEU A 128 23.63 3.00 2.38
N PHE A 129 23.96 1.72 2.23
CA PHE A 129 23.26 0.77 1.37
C PHE A 129 22.45 -0.21 2.20
N PHE A 130 21.22 -0.47 1.77
CA PHE A 130 20.27 -1.35 2.46
C PHE A 130 19.91 -2.52 1.56
N TRP A 131 20.17 -3.73 2.01
CA TRP A 131 20.06 -4.95 1.20
C TRP A 131 18.93 -5.86 1.68
N ASP A 132 18.34 -6.58 0.74
CA ASP A 132 17.44 -7.72 0.98
C ASP A 132 17.99 -8.91 0.21
N PHE A 133 18.66 -9.82 0.94
CA PHE A 133 19.55 -10.80 0.34
C PHE A 133 20.46 -10.12 -0.69
N ARG A 134 20.36 -10.48 -1.98
CA ARG A 134 21.19 -9.94 -3.07
C ARG A 134 20.63 -8.69 -3.75
N ARG A 135 19.46 -8.19 -3.34
CA ARG A 135 18.83 -7.03 -3.96
C ARG A 135 19.07 -5.77 -3.14
N LEU A 136 19.54 -4.71 -3.80
CA LEU A 136 19.61 -3.38 -3.17
C LEU A 136 18.18 -2.83 -3.02
N LEU A 137 17.80 -2.48 -1.79
CA LEU A 137 16.47 -1.94 -1.49
C LEU A 137 16.44 -0.42 -1.60
N ALA A 138 17.48 0.20 -1.04
CA ALA A 138 17.60 1.62 -0.87
C ALA A 138 19.06 2.00 -0.72
N ALA A 139 19.37 3.26 -1.02
CA ALA A 139 20.61 3.88 -0.58
C ALA A 139 20.36 5.30 -0.09
N ILE A 140 21.03 5.66 1.00
CA ILE A 140 21.15 7.04 1.47
C ILE A 140 22.57 7.49 1.16
N ILE A 141 22.69 8.55 0.37
CA ILE A 141 23.96 9.15 -0.03
C ILE A 141 24.10 10.46 0.70
N VAL A 142 25.22 10.63 1.39
CA VAL A 142 25.53 11.83 2.16
C VAL A 142 26.80 12.43 1.60
N VAL A 143 26.76 13.69 1.19
CA VAL A 143 27.92 14.41 0.68
C VAL A 143 28.34 15.48 1.69
N ARG A 144 29.65 15.58 1.90
CA ARG A 144 30.29 16.59 2.75
C ARG A 144 31.17 17.52 1.92
N SER A 145 31.24 18.79 2.33
CA SER A 145 32.04 19.83 1.68
C SER A 145 33.51 19.79 2.10
N VAL A 146 34.34 20.57 1.41
CA VAL A 146 35.78 20.71 1.71
C VAL A 146 36.04 21.25 3.12
N GLN A 147 35.18 22.15 3.60
CA GLN A 147 35.32 22.84 4.89
C GLN A 147 35.02 21.90 6.08
N GLN A 148 34.32 20.78 5.83
CA GLN A 148 33.85 19.85 6.86
C GLN A 148 34.85 18.74 7.21
N GLY A 149 36.03 18.71 6.57
CA GLY A 149 37.12 17.78 6.91
C GLY A 149 36.88 16.30 6.57
N GLU A 150 37.85 15.46 6.91
CA GLU A 150 37.71 13.99 6.86
C GLU A 150 36.95 13.46 8.08
N LEU A 151 36.30 12.30 7.93
CA LEU A 151 35.53 11.69 9.02
C LEU A 151 36.44 11.16 10.12
N SER A 152 36.18 11.59 11.35
CA SER A 152 36.79 11.02 12.53
C SER A 152 36.31 9.58 12.79
N ARG A 153 37.09 8.81 13.55
CA ARG A 153 36.70 7.44 13.98
C ARG A 153 35.37 7.43 14.76
N CYS A 154 35.06 8.50 15.49
CA CYS A 154 33.79 8.65 16.21
C CYS A 154 32.62 8.84 15.25
N GLU A 155 32.74 9.73 14.26
CA GLU A 155 31.71 9.94 13.23
C GLU A 155 31.49 8.66 12.42
N MET A 156 32.54 7.90 12.09
CA MET A 156 32.39 6.61 11.40
C MET A 156 31.60 5.59 12.23
N ARG A 157 31.80 5.55 13.55
CA ARG A 157 31.00 4.69 14.45
C ARG A 157 29.55 5.16 14.51
N LEU A 158 29.33 6.47 14.58
CA LEU A 158 27.99 7.06 14.58
C LEU A 158 27.23 6.72 13.29
N VAL A 159 27.84 6.93 12.12
CA VAL A 159 27.25 6.60 10.82
C VAL A 159 26.86 5.12 10.72
N ARG A 160 27.69 4.21 11.25
CA ARG A 160 27.36 2.78 11.31
C ARG A 160 26.19 2.49 12.27
N HIS A 161 26.10 3.20 13.38
CA HIS A 161 24.94 3.08 14.27
C HIS A 161 23.66 3.60 13.62
N LEU A 162 23.73 4.76 12.94
CA LEU A 162 22.59 5.33 12.22
C LEU A 162 22.12 4.44 11.08
N HIS A 163 23.04 3.75 10.38
CA HIS A 163 22.67 2.75 9.38
C HIS A 163 21.69 1.72 9.94
N PHE A 164 21.94 1.19 11.14
CA PHE A 164 21.04 0.24 11.79
C PHE A 164 19.66 0.83 12.12
N GLN A 165 19.64 2.09 12.56
CA GLN A 165 18.38 2.81 12.84
C GLN A 165 17.56 3.02 11.56
N PHE A 166 18.21 3.46 10.47
CA PHE A 166 17.59 3.61 9.15
C PHE A 166 17.12 2.28 8.60
N GLN A 167 17.90 1.20 8.76
CA GLN A 167 17.53 -0.13 8.30
C GLN A 167 16.25 -0.63 8.99
N THR A 168 16.15 -0.42 10.30
CA THR A 168 14.97 -0.79 11.08
C THR A 168 13.73 0.00 10.63
N ALA A 169 13.85 1.32 10.48
CA ALA A 169 12.76 2.17 10.01
C ALA A 169 12.34 1.85 8.57
N LEU A 170 13.31 1.58 7.68
CA LEU A 170 13.05 1.18 6.29
C LEU A 170 12.36 -0.19 6.23
N GLY A 171 12.75 -1.15 7.06
CA GLY A 171 12.10 -2.45 7.18
C GLY A 171 10.63 -2.32 7.55
N ARG A 172 10.32 -1.50 8.56
CA ARG A 172 8.94 -1.18 8.97
C ARG A 172 8.17 -0.52 7.82
N LEU A 173 8.75 0.50 7.18
CA LEU A 173 8.12 1.21 6.06
C LEU A 173 7.77 0.26 4.92
N ARG A 174 8.70 -0.63 4.54
CA ARG A 174 8.49 -1.63 3.48
C ARG A 174 7.35 -2.59 3.81
N LEU A 175 7.28 -3.07 5.05
CA LEU A 175 6.20 -3.93 5.49
C LEU A 175 4.84 -3.22 5.37
N LEU A 176 4.74 -1.98 5.85
CA LEU A 176 3.52 -1.18 5.77
C LEU A 176 3.10 -0.88 4.32
N GLU A 177 4.04 -0.50 3.45
CA GLU A 177 3.75 -0.24 2.04
C GLU A 177 3.36 -1.52 1.29
N ARG A 178 3.94 -2.68 1.65
CA ARG A 178 3.54 -3.98 1.10
C ARG A 178 2.10 -4.32 1.47
N GLU A 179 1.76 -4.28 2.75
CA GLU A 179 0.39 -4.51 3.23
C GLU A 179 -0.61 -3.54 2.58
N ARG A 180 -0.21 -2.27 2.40
CA ARG A 180 -1.03 -1.28 1.71
C ARG A 180 -1.23 -1.61 0.24
N ALA A 181 -0.17 -2.03 -0.47
CA ALA A 181 -0.24 -2.39 -1.88
C ALA A 181 -1.11 -3.64 -2.10
N GLU A 182 -0.92 -4.68 -1.28
CA GLU A 182 -1.74 -5.90 -1.29
C GLU A 182 -3.21 -5.57 -1.01
N ARG A 183 -3.49 -4.74 0.00
CA ARG A 183 -4.84 -4.26 0.30
C ARG A 183 -5.46 -3.48 -0.86
N VAL A 184 -4.73 -2.54 -1.48
CA VAL A 184 -5.25 -1.76 -2.61
C VAL A 184 -5.54 -2.66 -3.81
N ALA A 185 -4.65 -3.61 -4.11
CA ALA A 185 -4.88 -4.59 -5.17
C ALA A 185 -6.11 -5.45 -4.90
N PHE A 186 -6.27 -5.93 -3.65
CA PHE A 186 -7.46 -6.68 -3.23
C PHE A 186 -8.74 -5.84 -3.30
N GLU A 187 -8.71 -4.58 -2.87
CA GLU A 187 -9.86 -3.67 -2.97
C GLU A 187 -10.26 -3.43 -4.44
N GLN A 188 -9.29 -3.29 -5.34
CA GLN A 188 -9.52 -3.15 -6.79
C GLN A 188 -10.13 -4.42 -7.40
N PHE A 189 -9.65 -5.60 -6.99
CA PHE A 189 -10.23 -6.87 -7.37
C PHE A 189 -11.68 -7.00 -6.88
N MET A 190 -11.91 -6.79 -5.59
CA MET A 190 -13.23 -6.92 -4.95
C MET A 190 -14.27 -5.97 -5.54
N ARG A 191 -13.86 -4.82 -6.12
CA ARG A 191 -14.79 -3.88 -6.76
C ARG A 191 -15.55 -4.52 -7.91
N ARG A 192 -14.95 -5.51 -8.59
CA ARG A 192 -15.50 -6.20 -9.76
C ARG A 192 -16.28 -7.47 -9.41
N VAL A 193 -16.14 -7.95 -8.18
CA VAL A 193 -16.82 -9.17 -7.73
C VAL A 193 -18.30 -8.86 -7.53
N PRO A 194 -19.23 -9.61 -8.17
CA PRO A 194 -20.67 -9.37 -8.11
C PRO A 194 -21.32 -9.92 -6.82
N LEU A 195 -20.55 -10.04 -5.73
CA LEU A 195 -21.04 -10.45 -4.41
C LEU A 195 -21.21 -9.21 -3.54
N PRO A 196 -22.44 -8.73 -3.28
CA PRO A 196 -22.66 -7.51 -2.51
C PRO A 196 -22.01 -7.56 -1.13
N THR A 197 -20.87 -6.88 -0.97
CA THR A 197 -20.10 -6.91 0.28
C THR A 197 -19.70 -5.50 0.73
N ALA A 198 -19.83 -5.24 2.03
CA ALA A 198 -19.34 -4.02 2.68
C ALA A 198 -18.57 -4.33 3.96
N LEU A 199 -17.63 -3.46 4.32
CA LEU A 199 -16.79 -3.58 5.50
C LEU A 199 -16.85 -2.29 6.32
N LEU A 200 -17.18 -2.40 7.60
CA LEU A 200 -17.17 -1.29 8.56
C LEU A 200 -16.05 -1.45 9.59
N ARG A 201 -15.45 -0.32 9.99
CA ARG A 201 -14.60 -0.26 11.18
C ARG A 201 -15.42 -0.42 12.44
N TRP A 202 -14.75 -0.69 13.56
CA TRP A 202 -15.36 -0.69 14.89
C TRP A 202 -16.10 0.61 15.27
N ASN A 203 -15.70 1.76 14.72
CA ASN A 203 -16.40 3.04 14.90
C ASN A 203 -17.59 3.23 13.95
N LEU A 204 -18.01 2.18 13.24
CA LEU A 204 -19.12 2.16 12.28
C LEU A 204 -18.90 3.03 11.03
N ARG A 205 -17.66 3.49 10.78
CA ARG A 205 -17.30 4.13 9.51
C ARG A 205 -17.05 3.08 8.44
N LEU A 206 -17.58 3.32 7.25
CA LEU A 206 -17.37 2.48 6.07
C LEU A 206 -15.89 2.48 5.68
N VAL A 207 -15.28 1.29 5.69
CA VAL A 207 -13.91 1.06 5.17
C VAL A 207 -13.97 0.84 3.67
N TYR A 208 -14.87 -0.05 3.26
CA TYR A 208 -14.92 -0.57 1.92
C TYR A 208 -16.35 -0.99 1.57
N ARG A 209 -16.70 -0.83 0.30
CA ARG A 209 -17.91 -1.38 -0.31
C ARG A 209 -17.63 -1.60 -1.79
N ASN A 210 -17.99 -2.77 -2.30
CA ASN A 210 -17.88 -3.03 -3.74
C ASN A 210 -19.07 -2.49 -4.53
N GLN A 211 -18.98 -2.58 -5.86
CA GLN A 211 -20.02 -2.07 -6.76
C GLN A 211 -21.38 -2.74 -6.50
N ALA A 212 -21.37 -4.07 -6.36
CA ALA A 212 -22.58 -4.84 -6.10
C ALA A 212 -23.30 -4.42 -4.82
N ALA A 213 -22.56 -4.17 -3.72
CA ALA A 213 -23.17 -3.65 -2.49
C ALA A 213 -23.65 -2.21 -2.62
N ALA A 214 -23.01 -1.36 -3.42
CA ALA A 214 -23.50 0.00 -3.66
C ALA A 214 -24.85 -0.02 -4.39
N GLU A 215 -24.98 -0.85 -5.42
CA GLU A 215 -26.22 -1.09 -6.15
C GLU A 215 -27.29 -1.70 -5.23
N PHE A 216 -26.93 -2.71 -4.44
CA PHE A 216 -27.84 -3.36 -3.50
C PHE A 216 -28.36 -2.39 -2.42
N CYS A 217 -27.48 -1.58 -1.82
CA CYS A 217 -27.88 -0.55 -0.83
C CYS A 217 -28.84 0.48 -1.44
N ALA A 218 -28.65 0.83 -2.72
CA ALA A 218 -29.57 1.74 -3.40
C ALA A 218 -30.93 1.11 -3.65
N GLY A 219 -30.95 -0.16 -4.07
CA GLY A 219 -32.17 -0.95 -4.25
C GLY A 219 -32.91 -1.22 -2.94
N TRP A 220 -32.19 -1.36 -1.83
CA TRP A 220 -32.78 -1.46 -0.49
C TRP A 220 -33.59 -0.21 -0.12
N HIS A 221 -33.13 1.00 -0.45
CA HIS A 221 -33.86 2.22 -0.09
C HIS A 221 -35.02 2.56 -1.06
N ARG A 222 -34.88 2.27 -2.36
CA ARG A 222 -35.77 2.79 -3.41
C ARG A 222 -36.49 1.72 -4.22
N GLY A 223 -36.26 0.44 -3.91
CA GLY A 223 -36.67 -0.68 -4.76
C GLY A 223 -35.67 -0.95 -5.90
N PHE A 224 -35.75 -2.14 -6.51
CA PHE A 224 -34.84 -2.59 -7.57
C PHE A 224 -35.31 -2.25 -8.99
N SER A 225 -36.46 -1.57 -9.12
CA SER A 225 -37.07 -1.20 -10.39
C SER A 225 -36.45 0.11 -10.91
N GLY A 226 -35.74 0.06 -12.04
CA GLY A 226 -35.25 1.27 -12.73
C GLY A 226 -33.89 1.82 -12.27
N LEU A 227 -33.03 1.01 -11.65
CA LEU A 227 -31.72 1.42 -11.12
C LEU A 227 -30.64 1.65 -12.19
N ARG A 228 -30.89 2.48 -13.22
CA ARG A 228 -29.95 2.68 -14.33
C ARG A 228 -28.90 3.79 -14.14
N PHE A 229 -29.05 4.71 -13.18
CA PHE A 229 -28.03 5.76 -12.95
C PHE A 229 -27.98 6.25 -11.50
N ILE A 230 -27.80 5.34 -10.54
CA ILE A 230 -27.74 5.75 -9.14
C ILE A 230 -26.34 6.21 -8.78
N LYS A 231 -26.25 7.38 -8.15
CA LYS A 231 -25.05 7.81 -7.43
C LYS A 231 -24.57 6.65 -6.56
N LEU A 232 -23.39 6.07 -6.86
CA LEU A 232 -22.67 5.01 -6.11
C LEU A 232 -22.41 5.35 -4.62
N LYS A 233 -22.96 6.44 -4.10
CA LYS A 233 -22.82 6.97 -2.74
C LYS A 233 -24.07 6.79 -1.87
N ALA A 234 -25.04 5.95 -2.25
CA ALA A 234 -26.13 5.60 -1.32
C ALA A 234 -25.53 5.15 0.03
N PRO A 235 -26.00 5.62 1.19
CA PRO A 235 -25.47 5.19 2.48
C PRO A 235 -25.84 3.72 2.75
N LEU A 236 -25.24 3.14 3.79
CA LEU A 236 -25.70 1.85 4.31
C LEU A 236 -27.10 2.02 4.93
N PRO A 237 -28.02 1.05 4.75
CA PRO A 237 -29.32 1.07 5.39
C PRO A 237 -29.25 1.24 6.91
N PRO A 238 -30.10 2.09 7.51
CA PRO A 238 -30.07 2.37 8.95
C PRO A 238 -30.30 1.12 9.79
N GLU A 239 -31.14 0.19 9.34
CA GLU A 239 -31.45 -1.05 10.05
C GLU A 239 -30.21 -1.93 10.23
N ILE A 240 -29.32 -1.93 9.23
CA ILE A 240 -28.05 -2.66 9.28
C ILE A 240 -27.09 -1.97 10.26
N LEU A 241 -27.02 -0.63 10.23
CA LEU A 241 -26.18 0.13 11.16
C LEU A 241 -26.65 -0.04 12.61
N ASP A 242 -27.95 -0.06 12.87
CA ASP A 242 -28.52 -0.33 14.19
C ASP A 242 -28.13 -1.71 14.71
N ARG A 243 -28.17 -2.71 13.83
CA ARG A 243 -27.76 -4.08 14.21
C ARG A 243 -26.26 -4.17 14.47
N CYS A 244 -25.41 -3.46 13.72
CA CYS A 244 -24.01 -3.30 14.06
C CYS A 244 -23.79 -2.65 15.44
N ARG A 245 -24.61 -1.66 15.84
CA ARG A 245 -24.53 -1.04 17.18
C ARG A 245 -24.88 -2.02 18.29
N VAL A 246 -25.95 -2.81 18.11
CA VAL A 246 -26.35 -3.85 19.06
C VAL A 246 -25.23 -4.89 19.21
N LEU A 247 -24.70 -5.38 18.09
CA LEU A 247 -23.62 -6.36 18.08
C LEU A 247 -22.35 -5.84 18.78
N LYS A 248 -22.01 -4.58 18.53
CA LYS A 248 -20.91 -3.87 19.19
C LYS A 248 -21.07 -3.83 20.71
N ASN A 249 -22.26 -3.49 21.20
CA ASN A 249 -22.54 -3.40 22.64
C ASN A 249 -22.48 -4.77 23.31
N ARG A 250 -23.04 -5.80 22.67
CA ARG A 250 -22.97 -7.19 23.14
C ARG A 250 -21.52 -7.69 23.24
N TRP A 251 -20.70 -7.40 22.21
CA TRP A 251 -19.28 -7.76 22.23
C TRP A 251 -18.54 -7.06 23.37
N LYS A 252 -18.77 -5.75 23.58
CA LYS A 252 -18.16 -4.99 24.69
C LYS A 252 -18.48 -5.61 26.04
N GLN A 253 -19.74 -5.97 26.27
CA GLN A 253 -20.17 -6.62 27.50
C GLN A 253 -19.38 -7.92 27.72
N LEU A 254 -19.34 -8.81 26.73
CA LEU A 254 -18.63 -10.09 26.83
C LEU A 254 -17.12 -9.94 27.05
N THR A 255 -16.49 -8.95 26.40
CA THR A 255 -15.06 -8.66 26.63
C THR A 255 -14.78 -8.12 28.02
N SER A 256 -15.68 -7.34 28.61
CA SER A 256 -15.55 -6.86 29.99
C SER A 256 -15.58 -7.99 31.02
N PHE A 257 -16.16 -9.15 30.66
CA PHE A 257 -16.16 -10.36 31.48
C PHE A 257 -15.02 -11.34 31.15
N GLY A 258 -14.07 -10.96 30.29
CA GLY A 258 -12.97 -11.85 29.88
C GLY A 258 -13.39 -13.02 28.99
N LEU A 259 -14.63 -13.04 28.50
CA LEU A 259 -15.23 -14.14 27.75
C LEU A 259 -15.26 -13.89 26.23
N ALA A 260 -14.37 -13.04 25.71
CA ALA A 260 -14.39 -12.63 24.30
C ALA A 260 -14.32 -13.85 23.37
N PRO A 261 -15.41 -14.25 22.69
CA PRO A 261 -15.41 -15.48 21.94
C PRO A 261 -14.64 -15.28 20.63
N ALA A 262 -13.79 -16.24 20.27
CA ALA A 262 -13.06 -16.25 18.99
C ALA A 262 -14.01 -16.22 17.78
N ASN A 263 -15.22 -16.77 17.93
CA ASN A 263 -16.28 -16.80 16.93
C ASN A 263 -17.54 -16.14 17.47
N PHE A 264 -17.82 -14.92 17.02
CA PHE A 264 -19.09 -14.26 17.29
C PHE A 264 -20.15 -14.79 16.32
N ARG A 265 -21.38 -15.06 16.81
CA ARG A 265 -22.47 -15.47 15.93
C ARG A 265 -22.84 -14.31 14.99
N ASP A 266 -23.05 -14.65 13.73
CA ASP A 266 -23.49 -13.73 12.70
C ASP A 266 -24.94 -13.28 12.97
N GLU A 267 -25.22 -12.02 12.70
CA GLU A 267 -26.56 -11.43 12.84
C GLU A 267 -27.19 -11.23 11.46
N THR A 268 -28.42 -11.69 11.26
CA THR A 268 -29.14 -11.50 10.00
C THR A 268 -30.20 -10.40 10.15
N VAL A 269 -30.15 -9.42 9.25
CA VAL A 269 -31.11 -8.32 9.15
C VAL A 269 -31.96 -8.52 7.91
N ARG A 270 -33.28 -8.62 8.08
CA ARG A 270 -34.24 -8.66 6.96
C ARG A 270 -34.74 -7.26 6.66
N HIS A 271 -35.05 -6.99 5.40
CA HIS A 271 -35.63 -5.71 5.03
C HIS A 271 -37.04 -5.56 5.64
N PRO A 272 -37.42 -4.38 6.18
CA PRO A 272 -38.69 -4.19 6.89
C PRO A 272 -39.94 -4.58 6.10
N THR A 273 -40.02 -4.18 4.82
CA THR A 273 -41.17 -4.46 3.95
C THR A 273 -40.96 -5.61 2.96
N ARG A 274 -39.71 -5.93 2.60
CA ARG A 274 -39.35 -6.90 1.54
C ARG A 274 -38.67 -8.13 2.11
N ARG A 275 -39.44 -9.21 2.34
CA ARG A 275 -38.92 -10.42 3.01
C ARG A 275 -37.85 -11.18 2.22
N ASP A 276 -37.73 -10.88 0.93
CA ASP A 276 -36.73 -11.44 0.04
C ASP A 276 -35.33 -10.88 0.22
N LEU A 277 -35.18 -9.74 0.87
CA LEU A 277 -33.88 -9.09 1.02
C LEU A 277 -33.36 -9.27 2.45
N ARG A 278 -32.10 -9.68 2.56
CA ARG A 278 -31.40 -9.76 3.85
C ARG A 278 -29.96 -9.29 3.75
N ALA A 279 -29.42 -8.92 4.90
CA ALA A 279 -28.01 -8.67 5.09
C ALA A 279 -27.51 -9.48 6.28
N THR A 280 -26.40 -10.19 6.11
CA THR A 280 -25.72 -10.94 7.17
C THR A 280 -24.55 -10.09 7.66
N ILE A 281 -24.46 -9.90 8.97
CA ILE A 281 -23.42 -9.12 9.64
C ILE A 281 -22.54 -10.07 10.43
N SER A 282 -21.28 -10.21 10.03
CA SER A 282 -20.28 -10.99 10.74
C SER A 282 -19.26 -10.08 11.41
N LEU A 283 -18.96 -10.33 12.68
CA LEU A 283 -17.86 -9.65 13.36
C LEU A 283 -16.56 -10.45 13.16
N LYS A 284 -15.63 -9.90 12.39
CA LYS A 284 -14.35 -10.57 12.09
C LYS A 284 -13.24 -9.98 12.96
N GLN A 285 -12.61 -10.84 13.77
CA GLN A 285 -11.43 -10.53 14.56
C GLN A 285 -10.23 -11.29 13.99
N ILE A 286 -9.12 -10.58 13.77
CA ILE A 286 -7.87 -11.20 13.35
C ILE A 286 -7.09 -11.55 14.62
N SER A 287 -6.95 -12.84 14.93
CA SER A 287 -6.37 -13.34 16.19
C SER A 287 -4.92 -12.89 16.42
N SER A 288 -4.13 -12.74 15.35
CA SER A 288 -2.75 -12.21 15.41
C SER A 288 -2.66 -10.69 15.62
N ALA A 289 -3.79 -9.98 15.62
CA ALA A 289 -3.86 -8.53 15.75
C ALA A 289 -4.66 -8.14 17.00
N ALA A 290 -4.28 -8.66 18.18
CA ALA A 290 -4.93 -8.33 19.46
C ALA A 290 -4.95 -6.82 19.79
N VAL A 291 -4.14 -6.01 19.09
CA VAL A 291 -4.16 -4.54 19.14
C VAL A 291 -5.28 -3.94 18.27
N ALA A 292 -5.67 -4.61 17.18
CA ALA A 292 -6.68 -4.14 16.25
C ALA A 292 -8.09 -4.51 16.71
N ARG A 293 -8.99 -3.53 16.71
CA ARG A 293 -10.41 -3.77 16.97
C ARG A 293 -11.05 -4.57 15.83
N PRO A 294 -12.08 -5.38 16.12
CA PRO A 294 -12.75 -6.16 15.09
C PRO A 294 -13.49 -5.27 14.07
N HIS A 295 -13.75 -5.85 12.90
CA HIS A 295 -14.46 -5.19 11.81
C HIS A 295 -15.79 -5.90 11.54
N PHE A 296 -16.80 -5.16 11.06
CA PHE A 296 -18.07 -5.73 10.64
C PHE A 296 -18.02 -6.00 9.14
N LEU A 297 -18.11 -7.27 8.76
CA LEU A 297 -18.34 -7.69 7.39
C LEU A 297 -19.85 -7.78 7.18
N ILE A 298 -20.34 -7.18 6.11
CA ILE A 298 -21.75 -7.16 5.74
C ILE A 298 -21.88 -7.78 4.36
N GLU A 299 -22.64 -8.86 4.27
CA GLU A 299 -22.96 -9.56 3.04
C GLU A 299 -24.45 -9.38 2.76
N PHE A 300 -24.80 -8.95 1.55
CA PHE A 300 -26.20 -8.76 1.18
C PHE A 300 -26.67 -9.85 0.24
N GLU A 301 -27.90 -10.30 0.45
CA GLU A 301 -28.49 -11.39 -0.30
C GLU A 301 -29.93 -11.08 -0.70
N SER A 302 -30.28 -11.48 -1.92
CA SER A 302 -31.66 -11.56 -2.39
C SER A 302 -32.06 -13.01 -2.52
N LEU A 303 -33.16 -13.38 -1.86
CA LEU A 303 -33.71 -14.74 -1.81
C LEU A 303 -34.52 -15.10 -3.07
N HIS A 304 -34.71 -14.16 -4.01
CA HIS A 304 -35.43 -14.36 -5.28
C HIS A 304 -34.69 -15.23 -6.32
N GLY A 305 -33.53 -15.82 -5.99
CA GLY A 305 -32.86 -16.82 -6.85
C GLY A 305 -33.31 -18.24 -6.52
N SER A 306 -33.81 -18.97 -7.53
CA SER A 306 -34.12 -20.41 -7.44
C SER A 306 -32.89 -21.19 -6.91
N PRO A 307 -33.05 -22.22 -6.06
CA PRO A 307 -31.91 -22.97 -5.51
C PRO A 307 -30.98 -23.56 -6.58
N ALA A 308 -31.47 -23.82 -7.79
CA ALA A 308 -30.66 -24.24 -8.95
C ALA A 308 -29.66 -23.15 -9.43
N THR A 309 -30.00 -21.87 -9.26
CA THR A 309 -29.17 -20.71 -9.63
C THR A 309 -28.19 -20.31 -8.51
N ARG A 310 -28.33 -20.89 -7.31
CA ARG A 310 -27.51 -20.54 -6.13
C ARG A 310 -26.13 -21.21 -6.09
N TYR A 311 -25.93 -22.27 -6.89
CA TYR A 311 -24.68 -23.05 -6.93
C TYR A 311 -24.06 -23.23 -8.33
N GLN A 312 -24.78 -22.99 -9.43
CA GLN A 312 -24.21 -23.02 -10.79
C GLN A 312 -23.55 -21.68 -11.19
N THR A 313 -23.97 -20.57 -10.58
CA THR A 313 -23.42 -19.22 -10.80
C THR A 313 -22.13 -18.95 -10.00
N SER A 314 -21.59 -19.94 -9.27
CA SER A 314 -20.70 -19.66 -8.14
C SER A 314 -19.21 -19.97 -8.39
N GLY A 315 -18.81 -20.39 -9.59
CA GLY A 315 -17.39 -20.61 -9.92
C GLY A 315 -17.00 -20.07 -11.28
N ALA A 316 -17.63 -20.59 -12.33
CA ALA A 316 -17.32 -20.22 -13.71
C ALA A 316 -17.73 -18.77 -14.02
N SER A 317 -19.00 -18.40 -13.83
CA SER A 317 -19.49 -17.06 -14.16
C SER A 317 -18.88 -15.95 -13.30
N LEU A 318 -18.57 -16.21 -12.02
CA LEU A 318 -17.78 -15.31 -11.16
C LEU A 318 -16.37 -15.09 -11.72
N SER A 319 -15.68 -16.16 -12.14
CA SER A 319 -14.33 -16.06 -12.72
C SER A 319 -14.30 -15.26 -14.02
N HIS A 320 -15.34 -15.39 -14.84
CA HIS A 320 -15.51 -14.65 -16.09
C HIS A 320 -15.86 -13.17 -15.85
N LEU A 321 -16.80 -12.86 -14.96
CA LEU A 321 -17.17 -11.48 -14.64
C LEU A 321 -16.00 -10.68 -14.04
N VAL A 322 -15.15 -11.29 -13.22
CA VAL A 322 -13.98 -10.64 -12.61
C VAL A 322 -12.92 -10.21 -13.63
N ARG A 323 -12.83 -10.90 -14.78
CA ARG A 323 -11.91 -10.54 -15.89
C ARG A 323 -12.32 -9.27 -16.63
N LEU A 324 -13.59 -8.88 -16.55
CA LEU A 324 -14.13 -7.69 -17.21
C LEU A 324 -13.98 -6.43 -16.36
N THR A 325 -13.78 -5.28 -17.01
CA THR A 325 -13.92 -3.97 -16.35
C THR A 325 -15.38 -3.66 -16.03
N SER A 326 -15.67 -2.73 -15.12
CA SER A 326 -17.07 -2.38 -14.77
C SER A 326 -17.91 -1.94 -15.97
N ARG A 327 -17.30 -1.23 -16.94
CA ARG A 327 -17.99 -0.82 -18.17
C ARG A 327 -18.26 -2.01 -19.08
N GLU A 328 -17.32 -2.95 -19.16
CA GLU A 328 -17.47 -4.20 -19.91
C GLU A 328 -18.49 -5.15 -19.27
N GLN A 329 -18.53 -5.24 -17.95
CA GLN A 329 -19.56 -5.98 -17.21
C GLN A 329 -20.96 -5.42 -17.49
N ASN A 330 -21.11 -4.10 -17.55
CA ASN A 330 -22.39 -3.47 -17.87
C ASN A 330 -22.84 -3.78 -19.30
N LEU A 331 -21.93 -3.67 -20.28
CA LEU A 331 -22.24 -4.03 -21.66
C LEU A 331 -22.55 -5.53 -21.81
N ALA A 332 -21.81 -6.40 -21.11
CA ALA A 332 -22.08 -7.84 -21.09
C ALA A 332 -23.46 -8.16 -20.48
N ARG A 333 -23.88 -7.46 -19.42
CA ARG A 333 -25.24 -7.58 -18.86
C ARG A 333 -26.31 -7.21 -19.89
N LEU A 334 -26.18 -6.06 -20.57
CA LEU A 334 -27.13 -5.64 -21.62
C LEU A 334 -27.20 -6.64 -22.77
N VAL A 335 -26.09 -7.29 -23.12
CA VAL A 335 -26.07 -8.38 -24.09
C VAL A 335 -26.87 -9.59 -23.62
N CYS A 336 -26.74 -9.96 -22.34
CA CYS A 336 -27.48 -11.07 -21.72
C CYS A 336 -28.97 -10.80 -21.59
N ASP A 337 -29.36 -9.52 -21.45
CA ASP A 337 -30.75 -9.06 -21.50
C ASP A 337 -31.35 -9.09 -22.92
N GLY A 338 -30.57 -9.50 -23.93
CA GLY A 338 -31.03 -9.64 -25.32
C GLY A 338 -30.92 -8.38 -26.18
N ARG A 339 -30.32 -7.30 -25.69
CA ARG A 339 -30.29 -5.99 -26.39
C ARG A 339 -29.37 -5.97 -27.62
N SER A 340 -29.83 -5.41 -28.74
CA SER A 340 -29.01 -5.23 -29.94
C SER A 340 -27.86 -4.26 -29.72
N ASN A 341 -26.83 -4.29 -30.58
CA ASN A 341 -25.68 -3.37 -30.43
C ASN A 341 -26.09 -1.89 -30.59
N GLN A 342 -27.15 -1.62 -31.36
CA GLN A 342 -27.71 -0.28 -31.51
C GLN A 342 -28.42 0.13 -30.23
N GLU A 343 -29.28 -0.73 -29.67
CA GLU A 343 -29.94 -0.48 -28.38
C GLU A 343 -28.91 -0.29 -27.25
N ILE A 344 -27.83 -1.07 -27.24
CA ILE A 344 -26.74 -0.92 -26.26
C ILE A 344 -26.02 0.43 -26.43
N ALA A 345 -25.81 0.88 -27.67
CA ALA A 345 -25.18 2.17 -27.97
C ALA A 345 -26.06 3.33 -27.46
N ASP A 346 -27.34 3.27 -27.78
CA ASP A 346 -28.34 4.25 -27.36
C ASP A 346 -28.50 4.25 -25.82
N GLU A 347 -28.56 3.08 -25.18
CA GLU A 347 -28.70 2.95 -23.72
C GLU A 347 -27.42 3.33 -22.95
N SER A 348 -26.24 3.14 -23.54
CA SER A 348 -24.94 3.40 -22.87
C SER A 348 -24.35 4.77 -23.19
N GLY A 349 -25.00 5.57 -24.04
CA GLY A 349 -24.50 6.86 -24.53
C GLY A 349 -23.17 6.71 -25.29
N LEU A 350 -23.01 5.61 -26.04
CA LEU A 350 -21.80 5.27 -26.79
C LEU A 350 -22.11 5.24 -28.28
N SER A 351 -21.12 5.49 -29.14
CA SER A 351 -21.30 5.20 -30.57
C SER A 351 -21.37 3.69 -30.81
N LEU A 352 -22.11 3.27 -31.84
CA LEU A 352 -22.19 1.87 -32.26
C LEU A 352 -20.80 1.24 -32.45
N GLU A 353 -19.85 1.99 -33.03
CA GLU A 353 -18.48 1.53 -33.24
C GLU A 353 -17.75 1.28 -31.92
N THR A 354 -17.96 2.13 -30.92
CA THR A 354 -17.38 1.99 -29.58
C THR A 354 -17.96 0.76 -28.88
N VAL A 355 -19.27 0.51 -29.03
CA VAL A 355 -19.90 -0.71 -28.52
C VAL A 355 -19.31 -1.96 -29.17
N LYS A 356 -19.15 -1.97 -30.51
CA LYS A 356 -18.50 -3.10 -31.21
C LYS A 356 -17.08 -3.36 -30.71
N LYS A 357 -16.27 -2.31 -30.50
CA LYS A 357 -14.91 -2.43 -29.93
C LYS A 357 -14.94 -3.00 -28.51
N HIS A 358 -15.82 -2.52 -27.65
CA HIS A 358 -15.96 -3.06 -26.29
C HIS A 358 -16.44 -4.51 -26.28
N LEU A 359 -17.39 -4.89 -27.13
CA LEU A 359 -17.85 -6.27 -27.25
C LEU A 359 -16.75 -7.20 -27.75
N HIS A 360 -15.92 -6.75 -28.69
CA HIS A 360 -14.76 -7.51 -29.12
C HIS A 360 -13.74 -7.71 -27.99
N SER A 361 -13.46 -6.67 -27.20
CA SER A 361 -12.62 -6.76 -25.99
C SER A 361 -13.21 -7.75 -24.96
N ILE A 362 -14.54 -7.73 -24.76
CA ILE A 362 -15.24 -8.66 -23.87
C ILE A 362 -15.08 -10.10 -24.35
N PHE A 363 -15.36 -10.37 -25.63
CA PHE A 363 -15.23 -11.70 -26.23
C PHE A 363 -13.80 -12.23 -26.12
N SER A 364 -12.80 -11.36 -26.35
CA SER A 364 -11.38 -11.69 -26.21
C SER A 364 -11.02 -12.02 -24.75
N LYS A 365 -11.41 -11.19 -23.78
CA LYS A 365 -11.10 -11.39 -22.35
C LYS A 365 -11.77 -12.62 -21.74
N LEU A 366 -12.92 -13.01 -22.29
CA LEU A 366 -13.68 -14.18 -21.83
C LEU A 366 -13.38 -15.43 -22.65
N GLU A 367 -12.59 -15.33 -23.71
CA GLU A 367 -12.29 -16.42 -24.65
C GLU A 367 -13.57 -17.03 -25.25
N VAL A 368 -14.54 -16.16 -25.57
CA VAL A 368 -15.84 -16.56 -26.10
C VAL A 368 -15.94 -16.16 -27.58
N PRO A 369 -16.23 -17.11 -28.50
CA PRO A 369 -16.26 -16.83 -29.94
C PRO A 369 -17.53 -16.12 -30.42
N SER A 370 -18.62 -16.10 -29.64
CA SER A 370 -19.89 -15.55 -30.10
C SER A 370 -20.77 -14.97 -29.00
N ARG A 371 -21.64 -14.05 -29.39
CA ARG A 371 -22.68 -13.46 -28.53
C ARG A 371 -23.56 -14.52 -27.87
N GLY A 372 -23.96 -15.56 -28.62
CA GLY A 372 -24.77 -16.67 -28.09
C GLY A 372 -24.05 -17.42 -26.98
N ARG A 373 -22.75 -17.68 -27.15
CA ARG A 373 -21.93 -18.35 -26.15
C ARG A 373 -21.63 -17.45 -24.94
N LEU A 374 -21.60 -16.12 -25.11
CA LEU A 374 -21.51 -15.17 -23.99
C LEU A 374 -22.78 -15.23 -23.13
N MET A 375 -23.95 -15.26 -23.77
CA MET A 375 -25.23 -15.41 -23.06
C MET A 375 -25.33 -16.76 -22.34
N ALA A 376 -24.83 -17.84 -22.95
CA ALA A 376 -24.79 -19.16 -22.33
C ALA A 376 -23.79 -19.27 -21.16
N LEU A 377 -22.69 -18.49 -21.19
CA LEU A 377 -21.69 -18.45 -20.11
C LEU A 377 -22.17 -17.65 -18.89
N MET A 378 -23.11 -16.73 -19.09
CA MET A 378 -23.56 -15.76 -18.08
C MET A 378 -24.97 -16.06 -17.53
N ARG A 379 -25.70 -16.99 -18.13
CA ARG A 379 -26.89 -17.63 -17.56
C ARG A 379 -26.48 -18.77 -16.65
#